data_AF-A0AAW9EEW9-F1
#
_entry.id   AF-A0AAW9EEW9-F1
#
_cell.length_a   1.000
_cell.length_b   1.000
_cell.length_c   1.000
_cell.angle_alpha   90.00
_cell.angle_beta   90.00
_cell.angle_gamma   90.00
#
_symmetry.space_group_name_H-M   'P 1'
#
loop_
_entity.id
_entity.type
_entity.pdbx_description
1 polymer ?
#
loop_
_entity_poly.entity_id
_entity_poly.type
_entity_poly.pdbx_seq_one_letter_code
_entity_poly.pdbx_strand_id
1 'polypeptide(L)' 'YGLAWGINQGELNKEEYFPALHRAWSALQSCIHDNGMIGWVQLPAFNPREVKFEHNMDYGAGAYLLAGSEVLKMTLNN' A
#
# COMPACT_ATOMS: atom_id res chain seq x y z
N TYR A 1 1.32 -4.33 1.80
CA TYR A 1 1.75 -5.70 1.49
C TYR A 1 2.10 -6.47 2.76
N GLY A 2 3.22 -6.19 3.44
CA GLY A 2 3.71 -7.02 4.55
C GLY A 2 2.70 -7.30 5.67
N LEU A 3 1.97 -6.28 6.15
CA LEU A 3 0.90 -6.49 7.14
C LEU A 3 -0.20 -7.43 6.65
N ALA A 4 -0.65 -7.26 5.40
CA ALA A 4 -1.73 -8.04 4.81
C ALA A 4 -1.31 -9.50 4.63
N TRP A 5 -0.13 -9.69 4.05
CA TRP A 5 0.47 -11.00 3.86
C TRP A 5 0.69 -11.70 5.21
N GLY A 6 1.25 -11.01 6.20
CA GLY A 6 1.51 -11.59 7.53
C GLY A 6 0.24 -12.04 8.23
N ILE A 7 -0.85 -11.27 8.12
CA ILE A 7 -2.17 -11.70 8.62
C ILE A 7 -2.68 -12.91 7.82
N ASN A 8 -2.58 -12.88 6.50
CA ASN A 8 -3.01 -14.00 5.63
C ASN A 8 -2.28 -15.31 5.93
N GLN A 9 -1.01 -15.25 6.32
CA GLN A 9 -0.21 -16.43 6.65
C GLN A 9 -0.32 -16.84 8.13
N GLY A 10 -1.02 -16.07 8.97
CA GLY A 10 -1.10 -16.32 10.41
C GLY A 10 0.16 -15.94 11.20
N GLU A 11 1.12 -15.27 10.56
CA GLU A 11 2.35 -14.78 11.21
C GLU A 11 2.11 -13.50 12.04
N LEU A 12 1.06 -12.75 11.71
CA LEU A 12 0.64 -11.56 12.46
C LEU A 12 -0.78 -11.75 13.01
N ASN A 13 -0.97 -11.35 14.27
CA ASN A 13 -2.29 -11.38 14.89
C ASN A 13 -3.26 -10.41 14.18
N LYS A 14 -4.38 -10.93 13.68
CA LYS A 14 -5.34 -10.12 12.93
C LYS A 14 -5.92 -8.97 13.76
N GLU A 15 -6.32 -9.22 15.01
CA GLU A 15 -6.96 -8.22 15.87
C GLU A 15 -6.02 -7.05 16.18
N GLU A 16 -4.74 -7.34 16.38
CA GLU A 16 -3.70 -6.35 16.65
C GLU A 16 -3.37 -5.50 15.40
N TYR A 17 -3.15 -6.14 14.24
CA TYR A 17 -2.57 -5.48 13.07
C TYR A 17 -3.60 -5.00 12.04
N PHE A 18 -4.81 -5.57 12.01
CA PHE A 18 -5.85 -5.20 11.04
C PHE A 18 -6.23 -3.71 11.10
N PRO A 19 -6.36 -3.06 12.27
CA PRO A 19 -6.69 -1.62 12.32
C PRO A 19 -5.63 -0.75 11.61
N ALA A 20 -4.34 -1.08 11.77
CA ALA A 20 -3.25 -0.35 11.10
C ALA A 20 -3.24 -0.61 9.59
N LEU A 21 -3.41 -1.87 9.18
CA LEU A 21 -3.55 -2.27 7.78
C LEU A 21 -4.71 -1.54 7.10
N HIS A 22 -5.89 -1.50 7.74
CA HIS A 22 -7.08 -0.90 7.17
C HIS A 22 -6.90 0.61 6.94
N ARG A 23 -6.34 1.33 7.92
CA ARG A 23 -6.01 2.76 7.77
C ARG A 23 -5.01 3.01 6.64
N ALA A 24 -3.96 2.18 6.56
CA ALA A 24 -2.96 2.30 5.51
C ALA A 24 -3.55 2.05 4.11
N TRP A 25 -4.38 1.01 3.96
CA TRP A 25 -5.02 0.70 2.67
C TRP A 25 -5.97 1.81 2.23
N SER A 26 -6.81 2.32 3.14
CA SER A 26 -7.70 3.45 2.85
C SER A 26 -6.94 4.71 2.42
N ALA A 27 -5.82 5.03 3.09
CA ALA A 27 -4.97 6.15 2.68
C ALA A 27 -4.36 5.92 1.29
N LEU A 28 -3.84 4.72 1.01
CA LEU A 28 -3.27 4.38 -0.30
C LEU A 28 -4.30 4.52 -1.44
N GLN A 29 -5.57 4.19 -1.21
CA GLN A 29 -6.63 4.40 -2.21
C GLN A 29 -6.82 5.88 -2.57
N SER A 30 -6.65 6.80 -1.61
CA SER A 30 -6.68 8.25 -1.88
C SER A 30 -5.44 8.80 -2.59
N CYS A 31 -4.39 7.99 -2.76
CA CYS A 31 -3.17 8.40 -3.48
C CYS A 31 -3.22 8.10 -4.98
N ILE A 32 -4.28 7.49 -5.49
CA ILE A 32 -4.45 7.17 -6.91
C ILE A 32 -5.07 8.38 -7.63
N HIS A 33 -4.44 8.80 -8.72
CA HIS A 33 -4.98 9.79 -9.64
C HIS A 33 -6.15 9.21 -10.44
N ASP A 34 -7.01 10.07 -11.00
CA ASP A 34 -8.17 9.65 -11.81
C ASP A 34 -7.80 8.76 -13.01
N ASN A 35 -6.56 8.87 -13.51
CA ASN A 35 -6.03 8.06 -14.61
C ASN A 35 -5.38 6.73 -14.17
N GLY A 36 -5.43 6.39 -12.88
CA GLY A 36 -4.86 5.16 -12.31
C GLY A 36 -3.39 5.24 -11.90
N MET A 37 -2.73 6.39 -12.07
CA MET A 37 -1.36 6.59 -11.60
C MET A 37 -1.30 6.68 -10.07
N ILE A 38 -0.32 6.02 -9.44
CA ILE A 38 -0.06 6.19 -8.00
C ILE A 38 0.80 7.43 -7.76
N GLY A 39 0.27 8.36 -6.96
CA GLY A 39 0.95 9.57 -6.52
C GLY A 39 1.70 9.41 -5.21
N TRP A 40 2.27 10.52 -4.72
CA TRP A 40 3.02 10.59 -3.46
C TRP A 40 4.19 9.60 -3.36
N VAL A 41 4.78 9.22 -4.49
CA VAL A 41 5.95 8.34 -4.52
C VAL A 41 7.21 9.19 -4.44
N GLN A 42 8.06 8.93 -3.44
CA GLN A 42 9.35 9.60 -3.34
C GLN A 42 10.22 9.23 -4.55
N LEU A 43 10.71 10.24 -5.26
CA LEU A 43 11.63 10.07 -6.39
C LEU A 43 13.04 9.70 -5.89
N PRO A 44 13.87 9.02 -6.71
CA PRO A 44 15.24 8.68 -6.34
C PRO A 44 16.06 9.93 -5.98
N ALA A 45 16.64 9.92 -4.78
CA ALA A 45 17.49 10.99 -4.27
C ALA A 45 18.46 10.42 -3.22
N PHE A 46 19.54 11.16 -2.92
CA PHE A 46 20.51 10.76 -1.91
C PHE A 46 20.02 10.94 -0.46
N ASN A 47 18.86 11.59 -0.27
CA ASN A 47 18.28 11.93 1.03
C ASN A 47 16.75 12.16 0.89
N PRO A 48 16.00 12.23 2.02
CA PRO A 48 14.59 12.62 2.00
C PRO A 48 14.36 13.99 1.35
N ARG A 49 13.27 14.10 0.61
CA ARG A 49 12.85 15.31 -0.11
C ARG A 49 11.35 15.51 0.05
N GLU A 50 10.89 16.71 -0.27
CA GLU A 50 9.47 16.97 -0.47
C GLU A 50 8.90 16.01 -1.52
N VAL A 51 7.76 15.41 -1.20
CA VAL A 51 7.00 14.56 -2.10
C VAL A 51 5.72 15.31 -2.44
N LYS A 52 5.28 15.23 -3.69
CA LYS A 52 4.05 15.86 -4.17
C LYS A 52 3.13 14.79 -4.73
N PHE A 53 1.85 15.11 -4.88
CA PHE A 53 0.87 14.17 -5.38
C PHE A 53 1.22 13.65 -6.78
N GLU A 54 1.82 14.49 -7.63
CA GLU A 54 2.19 14.16 -9.01
C GLU A 54 3.43 13.26 -9.11
N HIS A 55 4.24 13.19 -8.04
CA HIS A 55 5.43 12.35 -8.03
C HIS A 55 5.03 10.87 -8.03
N ASN A 56 5.52 10.16 -9.05
CA ASN A 56 5.25 8.76 -9.31
C ASN A 56 6.53 8.08 -9.82
N MET A 57 6.64 6.78 -9.57
CA MET A 57 7.66 5.90 -10.13
C MET A 57 7.07 4.49 -10.29
N ASP A 58 7.63 3.72 -11.23
CA ASP A 58 7.25 2.33 -11.52
C ASP A 58 7.28 1.42 -10.28
N TYR A 59 8.30 1.54 -9.43
CA TYR A 59 8.37 0.78 -8.17
C TYR A 59 7.24 1.14 -7.19
N GLY A 60 6.71 2.36 -7.24
CA GLY A 60 5.56 2.77 -6.44
C GLY A 60 4.30 2.01 -6.87
N ALA A 61 4.10 1.89 -8.18
CA ALA A 61 2.99 1.10 -8.74
C ALA A 61 3.14 -0.38 -8.38
N GLY A 62 4.36 -0.92 -8.49
CA GLY A 62 4.65 -2.30 -8.06
C GLY A 62 4.32 -2.55 -6.58
N ALA A 63 4.74 -1.64 -5.69
CA ALA A 63 4.45 -1.74 -4.26
C ALA A 63 2.94 -1.65 -3.95
N TYR A 64 2.21 -0.77 -4.66
CA TYR A 64 0.76 -0.65 -4.54
C TYR A 64 0.05 -1.94 -4.99
N LEU A 65 0.42 -2.48 -6.14
CA LEU A 65 -0.15 -3.73 -6.67
C LEU A 65 0.12 -4.92 -5.74
N LEU A 66 1.33 -5.03 -5.19
CA LEU A 66 1.64 -6.01 -4.16
C LEU A 66 0.69 -5.86 -2.97
N ALA A 67 0.55 -4.65 -2.42
CA ALA A 67 -0.35 -4.40 -1.30
C ALA A 67 -1.81 -4.78 -1.62
N GLY A 68 -2.33 -4.36 -2.77
CA GLY A 68 -3.70 -4.67 -3.19
C GLY A 68 -3.93 -6.16 -3.39
N SER A 69 -2.96 -6.89 -3.94
CA SER A 69 -3.08 -8.34 -4.16
C SER A 69 -3.32 -9.12 -2.87
N GLU A 70 -2.67 -8.73 -1.76
CA GLU A 70 -2.84 -9.38 -0.46
C GLU A 70 -4.11 -8.94 0.25
N VAL A 71 -4.48 -7.66 0.15
CA VAL A 71 -5.76 -7.17 0.68
C VAL A 71 -6.92 -7.87 -0.03
N LEU A 72 -6.84 -8.10 -1.34
CA LEU A 72 -7.85 -8.83 -2.10
C LEU A 72 -8.00 -10.28 -1.59
N LYS A 73 -6.89 -11.00 -1.35
CA LYS A 73 -6.93 -12.36 -0.76
C LYS A 73 -7.64 -12.37 0.59
N MET A 74 -7.40 -11.36 1.44
CA MET A 74 -8.08 -11.24 2.74
C MET A 74 -9.61 -11.14 2.58
N THR A 75 -10.10 -10.48 1.52
CA THR A 75 -11.54 -10.36 1.27
C THR A 75 -12.18 -11.62 0.69
N LEU A 76 -11.42 -12.42 -0.06
CA LEU A 76 -11.89 -13.65 -0.68
C LEU A 76 -11.92 -14.85 0.29
N ASN A 77 -11.13 -14.77 1.36
CA ASN A 77 -11.00 -15.82 2.37
C ASN A 77 -11.88 -15.59 3.63
N ASN A 78 -12.81 -14.64 3.59
CA ASN A 78 -13.80 -14.42 4.66
C ASN A 78 -15.11 -15.15 4.37
#